data_AF-A0A259S7A0-F1
#
_entry.id   AF-A0A259S7A0-F1
#
_cell.length_a   1.000
_cell.length_b   1.000
_cell.length_c   1.000
_cell.angle_alpha   90.00
_cell.angle_beta   90.00
_cell.angle_gamma   90.00
#
_symmetry.space_group_name_H-M   'P 1'
#
loop_
_entity.id
_entity.type
_entity.pdbx_description
1 polymer ?
#
loop_
_entity_poly.entity_id
_entity_poly.type
_entity_poly.pdbx_seq_one_letter_code
_entity_poly.pdbx_strand_id
1 'polypeptide(L)'
;AVGYFGSPLDGVPFDKKHGVIPNREGQVLAKDSNQRVPGIYATGWIKRGPVGLIGHTKSDAMETVRHLINDQGSWWQPEDPSEEAIPALLAERGVRWTDLDGWHRLDEHEIALGAPEERARVKLVPREDMVRISRGE
;
A
#
# COMPACT_ATOMS: atom_id res chain seq x y z
N ALA A 1 16.83 -13.10 13.67
CA ALA A 1 16.17 -12.03 12.89
C ALA A 1 16.54 -10.69 13.51
N VAL A 2 16.93 -9.69 12.71
CA VAL A 2 17.47 -8.40 13.18
C VAL A 2 16.62 -7.18 12.78
N GLY A 3 15.37 -7.41 12.37
CA GLY A 3 14.43 -6.39 11.92
C GLY A 3 14.15 -6.43 10.41
N TYR A 4 13.24 -5.57 9.97
CA TYR A 4 12.91 -5.32 8.57
C TYR A 4 13.46 -3.95 8.13
N PHE A 5 13.45 -3.66 6.83
CA PHE A 5 13.90 -2.36 6.32
C PHE A 5 13.04 -1.96 5.12
N GLY A 6 12.65 -0.69 5.05
CA GLY A 6 11.88 -0.17 3.93
C GLY A 6 12.68 -0.19 2.63
N SER A 7 11.98 -0.17 1.50
CA SER A 7 12.58 -0.01 0.17
C SER A 7 12.07 1.29 -0.46
N PRO A 8 12.89 2.00 -1.25
CA PRO A 8 12.49 3.23 -1.91
C PRO A 8 11.44 2.96 -3.01
N LEU A 9 10.63 3.97 -3.30
CA LEU A 9 9.74 4.04 -4.45
C LEU A 9 10.16 5.19 -5.35
N ASP A 10 10.10 5.00 -6.67
CA ASP A 10 10.45 6.04 -7.63
C ASP A 10 9.54 7.27 -7.45
N GLY A 11 10.16 8.45 -7.46
CA GLY A 11 9.47 9.73 -7.24
C GLY A 11 9.13 10.04 -5.77
N VAL A 12 9.40 9.14 -4.83
CA VAL A 12 9.13 9.35 -3.40
C VAL A 12 10.43 9.54 -2.61
N PRO A 13 10.57 10.60 -1.79
CA PRO A 13 11.73 10.77 -0.92
C PRO A 13 11.95 9.57 0.01
N PHE A 14 13.21 9.23 0.26
CA PHE A 14 13.55 8.07 1.09
C PHE A 14 14.82 8.30 1.90
N ASP A 15 14.74 8.05 3.20
CA ASP A 15 15.88 8.05 4.11
C ASP A 15 16.53 6.66 4.08
N LYS A 16 17.64 6.56 3.32
CA LYS A 16 18.40 5.30 3.18
C LYS A 16 19.08 4.84 4.46
N LYS A 17 19.25 5.70 5.46
CA LYS A 17 19.87 5.35 6.73
C LYS A 17 18.86 4.69 7.66
N HIS A 18 17.65 5.23 7.73
CA HIS A 18 16.61 4.76 8.65
C HIS A 18 15.57 3.85 7.99
N GLY A 19 15.52 3.78 6.66
CA GLY A 19 14.63 2.89 5.92
C GLY A 19 13.17 3.34 5.90
N VAL A 20 12.94 4.65 5.94
CA VAL A 20 11.62 5.29 6.05
C VAL A 20 11.46 6.40 5.02
N ILE A 21 10.22 6.77 4.73
CA ILE A 21 9.91 8.01 4.00
C ILE A 21 10.01 9.17 5.01
N PRO A 22 10.88 10.17 4.76
CA PRO A 22 11.01 11.32 5.64
C PRO A 22 9.68 12.07 5.70
N ASN A 23 9.19 12.34 6.91
CA ASN A 23 7.87 12.93 7.12
C ASN A 23 7.83 13.74 8.43
N ARG A 24 6.84 14.63 8.53
CA ARG A 24 6.41 15.26 9.78
C ARG A 24 4.98 14.84 10.06
N GLU A 25 4.78 14.01 11.10
CA GLU A 25 3.45 13.52 11.51
C GLU A 25 2.66 12.85 10.37
N GLY A 26 3.39 12.24 9.42
CA GLY A 26 2.81 11.57 8.25
C GLY A 26 2.78 12.42 6.98
N GLN A 27 3.03 13.73 7.02
CA GLN A 27 3.21 14.56 5.82
C GLN A 27 4.62 14.40 5.28
N VAL A 28 4.78 13.94 4.04
CA VAL A 28 6.10 13.65 3.46
C VAL A 28 6.92 14.93 3.25
N LEU A 29 8.21 14.86 3.52
CA LEU A 29 9.17 15.94 3.35
C LEU A 29 10.07 15.69 2.14
N ALA A 30 10.47 16.75 1.46
CA ALA A 30 11.46 16.68 0.39
C ALA A 30 12.84 16.28 0.96
N LYS A 31 13.64 15.60 0.15
CA LYS A 31 14.89 14.96 0.59
C LYS A 31 15.91 15.92 1.22
N ASP A 32 15.99 17.15 0.69
CA ASP A 32 17.03 18.12 1.05
C ASP A 32 16.45 19.40 1.67
N SER A 33 15.18 19.37 2.11
CA SER A 33 14.57 20.51 2.79
C SER A 33 13.48 20.07 3.77
N ASN A 34 13.13 20.94 4.71
CA ASN A 34 11.97 20.73 5.57
C ASN A 34 10.64 21.12 4.89
N GLN A 35 10.62 21.25 3.55
CA GLN A 35 9.41 21.52 2.80
C GLN A 35 8.62 20.24 2.59
N ARG A 36 7.29 20.36 2.66
CA ARG A 36 6.37 19.25 2.40
C ARG A 36 6.32 18.94 0.91
N VAL A 37 6.15 17.67 0.57
CA VAL A 37 5.74 17.27 -0.77
C VAL A 37 4.20 17.22 -0.80
N PRO A 38 3.52 18.11 -1.54
CA PRO A 38 2.06 18.15 -1.57
C PRO A 38 1.45 16.82 -2.04
N GLY A 39 0.36 16.40 -1.41
CA GLY A 39 -0.39 15.20 -1.81
C GLY A 39 0.24 13.86 -1.42
N ILE A 40 1.41 13.83 -0.77
CA ILE A 40 2.06 12.58 -0.35
C ILE A 40 2.08 12.48 1.18
N TYR A 41 1.55 11.36 1.67
CA TYR A 41 1.48 11.04 3.10
C TYR A 41 2.02 9.63 3.36
N ALA A 42 2.50 9.38 4.57
CA ALA A 42 3.03 8.10 5.02
C ALA A 42 2.39 7.69 6.34
N THR A 43 2.13 6.40 6.53
CA THR A 43 1.64 5.81 7.79
C THR A 43 2.25 4.43 8.02
N GLY A 44 2.30 3.97 9.27
CA GLY A 44 2.80 2.65 9.63
C GLY A 44 4.32 2.55 9.59
N TRP A 45 4.83 1.37 9.23
CA TRP A 45 6.26 1.10 9.29
C TRP A 45 7.10 1.95 8.34
N ILE A 46 6.57 2.33 7.17
CA ILE A 46 7.31 3.20 6.25
C ILE A 46 7.43 4.65 6.78
N LYS A 47 6.57 5.04 7.74
CA LYS A 47 6.61 6.34 8.43
C LYS A 47 7.55 6.33 9.64
N ARG A 48 7.49 5.28 10.46
CA ARG A 48 8.11 5.23 11.81
C ARG A 48 9.22 4.19 11.99
N GLY A 49 9.46 3.37 10.98
CA GLY A 49 10.30 2.18 11.07
C GLY A 49 9.53 0.94 11.55
N PRO A 50 10.14 -0.25 11.48
CA PRO A 50 9.49 -1.55 11.67
C PRO A 50 9.29 -1.92 13.14
N VAL A 51 8.69 -1.02 13.92
CA VAL A 51 8.48 -1.18 15.37
C VAL A 51 7.01 -0.97 15.73
N GLY A 52 6.51 -1.82 16.62
CA GLY A 52 5.16 -1.75 17.16
C GLY A 52 4.23 -2.85 16.62
N LEU A 53 3.26 -3.22 17.45
CA LEU A 53 2.18 -4.16 17.12
C LEU A 53 1.12 -3.51 16.23
N ILE A 54 0.26 -4.32 15.62
CA ILE A 54 -0.83 -3.90 14.72
C ILE A 54 -1.65 -2.71 15.28
N GLY A 55 -1.95 -2.72 16.57
CA GLY A 55 -2.71 -1.63 17.23
C GLY A 55 -2.02 -0.25 17.20
N HIS A 56 -0.68 -0.20 17.23
CA HIS A 56 0.07 1.05 17.17
C HIS A 56 -0.02 1.70 15.79
N THR A 57 -0.18 0.90 14.73
CA THR A 57 -0.36 1.39 13.36
C THR A 57 -1.70 2.11 13.20
N LYS A 58 -2.73 1.74 13.99
CA LYS A 58 -4.05 2.39 13.93
C LYS A 58 -3.98 3.85 14.40
N SER A 59 -3.43 4.12 15.59
CA SER A 59 -3.33 5.49 16.12
C SER A 59 -2.42 6.38 15.25
N ASP A 60 -1.35 5.80 14.72
CA ASP A 60 -0.43 6.44 13.78
C ASP A 60 -1.11 6.84 12.45
N ALA A 61 -1.95 5.95 11.90
CA ALA A 61 -2.75 6.26 10.72
C ALA A 61 -3.74 7.39 10.98
N MET A 62 -4.37 7.43 12.16
CA MET A 62 -5.29 8.50 12.52
C MET A 62 -4.61 9.88 12.56
N GLU A 63 -3.36 9.99 13.00
CA GLU A 63 -2.59 11.24 12.95
C GLU A 63 -2.40 11.71 11.50
N THR A 64 -1.97 10.79 10.64
CA THR A 64 -1.73 11.06 9.22
C THR A 64 -3.01 11.49 8.50
N VAL A 65 -4.13 10.81 8.74
CA VAL A 65 -5.43 11.12 8.12
C VAL A 65 -5.96 12.49 8.56
N ARG A 66 -5.74 12.91 9.82
CA ARG A 66 -6.11 14.26 10.26
C ARG A 66 -5.39 15.35 9.45
N HIS A 67 -4.09 15.16 9.21
CA HIS A 67 -3.32 16.06 8.35
C HIS A 67 -3.84 16.06 6.91
N LEU A 68 -4.11 14.89 6.33
CA LEU A 68 -4.66 14.77 4.97
C LEU A 68 -5.98 15.53 4.82
N ILE A 69 -6.92 15.38 5.77
CA ILE A 69 -8.21 16.07 5.73
C ILE A 69 -8.04 17.59 5.91
N ASN A 70 -7.15 18.02 6.80
CA ASN A 70 -6.88 19.45 7.02
C ASN A 70 -6.24 20.12 5.79
N ASP A 71 -5.56 19.34 4.95
CA ASP A 71 -4.89 19.82 3.74
C ASP A 71 -5.85 19.88 2.51
N GLN A 72 -7.17 19.71 2.68
CA GLN A 72 -8.15 19.63 1.58
C GLN A 72 -8.08 20.79 0.58
N GLY A 73 -7.81 22.02 1.05
CA GLY A 73 -7.64 23.19 0.18
C GLY A 73 -6.40 23.15 -0.71
N SER A 74 -5.50 22.19 -0.49
CA SER A 74 -4.25 21.99 -1.24
C SER A 74 -4.21 20.67 -2.01
N TRP A 75 -5.32 19.92 -2.04
CA TRP A 75 -5.37 18.66 -2.77
C TRP A 75 -5.19 18.88 -4.27
N TRP A 76 -4.42 17.97 -4.87
CA TRP A 76 -4.25 17.92 -6.31
C TRP A 76 -5.60 17.67 -7.00
N GLN A 77 -5.83 18.33 -8.13
CA GLN A 77 -7.00 18.14 -8.97
C GLN A 77 -6.59 17.27 -10.17
N PRO A 78 -7.05 16.01 -10.24
CA PRO A 78 -6.76 15.16 -11.39
C PRO A 78 -7.49 15.66 -12.64
N GLU A 79 -6.91 15.41 -13.81
CA GLU A 79 -7.55 15.68 -15.10
C GLU A 79 -8.83 14.85 -15.28
N ASP A 80 -8.80 13.59 -14.82
CA ASP A 80 -9.95 12.69 -14.75
C ASP A 80 -10.13 12.19 -13.31
N PRO A 81 -11.17 12.66 -12.58
CA PRO A 81 -11.47 12.22 -11.22
C PRO A 81 -12.33 10.95 -11.15
N SER A 82 -12.68 10.32 -12.28
CA SER A 82 -13.53 9.12 -12.30
C SER A 82 -12.86 7.92 -11.62
N GLU A 83 -13.67 7.01 -11.07
CA GLU A 83 -13.16 5.78 -10.45
C GLU A 83 -12.50 4.86 -11.48
N GLU A 84 -12.87 5.00 -12.75
CA GLU A 84 -12.39 4.25 -13.90
C GLU A 84 -11.02 4.73 -14.42
N ALA A 85 -10.58 5.94 -14.06
CA ALA A 85 -9.33 6.52 -14.56
C ALA A 85 -8.11 5.61 -14.31
N ILE A 86 -7.99 5.03 -13.11
CA ILE A 86 -6.88 4.15 -12.76
C ILE A 86 -7.03 2.74 -13.37
N PRO A 87 -8.19 2.04 -13.27
CA PRO A 87 -8.41 0.78 -13.98
C PRO A 87 -8.15 0.86 -15.49
N ALA A 88 -8.60 1.94 -16.15
CA ALA A 88 -8.36 2.15 -17.58
C ALA A 88 -6.88 2.29 -17.89
N LEU A 89 -6.14 3.07 -17.09
CA LEU A 89 -4.68 3.23 -17.24
C LEU A 89 -3.93 1.91 -17.04
N LEU A 90 -4.35 1.09 -16.07
CA LEU A 90 -3.75 -0.23 -15.84
C LEU A 90 -4.01 -1.17 -17.04
N ALA A 91 -5.22 -1.15 -17.59
CA ALA A 91 -5.59 -1.94 -18.77
C ALA A 91 -4.80 -1.51 -20.02
N GLU A 92 -4.70 -0.21 -20.29
CA GLU A 92 -3.90 0.36 -21.38
C GLU A 92 -2.44 -0.10 -21.30
N ARG A 93 -1.88 -0.13 -20.09
CA ARG A 93 -0.51 -0.58 -19.82
C ARG A 93 -0.35 -2.11 -19.78
N GLY A 94 -1.41 -2.88 -20.00
CA GLY A 94 -1.38 -4.35 -19.93
C GLY A 94 -1.05 -4.90 -18.54
N VAL A 95 -1.26 -4.12 -17.48
CA VAL A 95 -1.01 -4.56 -16.10
C VAL A 95 -2.16 -5.47 -15.68
N ARG A 96 -1.85 -6.67 -15.19
CA ARG A 96 -2.84 -7.53 -14.53
C ARG A 96 -2.91 -7.19 -13.05
N TRP A 97 -4.08 -6.77 -12.56
CA TRP A 97 -4.33 -6.45 -11.15
C TRP A 97 -5.41 -7.36 -10.54
N THR A 98 -5.44 -7.37 -9.21
CA THR A 98 -6.45 -8.03 -8.38
C THR A 98 -7.30 -6.94 -7.72
N ASP A 99 -8.60 -6.96 -7.97
CA ASP A 99 -9.59 -6.15 -7.25
C ASP A 99 -10.11 -6.90 -6.01
N LEU A 100 -11.11 -6.34 -5.33
CA LEU A 100 -11.67 -6.92 -4.11
C LEU A 100 -12.34 -8.28 -4.38
N ASP A 101 -13.15 -8.38 -5.44
CA ASP A 101 -13.80 -9.64 -5.81
C ASP A 101 -12.77 -10.71 -6.21
N GLY A 102 -11.69 -10.31 -6.87
CA GLY A 102 -10.57 -11.18 -7.20
C GLY A 102 -9.81 -11.67 -5.99
N TRP A 103 -9.64 -10.82 -4.98
CA TRP A 103 -9.11 -11.25 -3.70
C TRP A 103 -10.01 -12.31 -3.04
N HIS A 104 -11.34 -12.13 -3.07
CA HIS A 104 -12.27 -13.14 -2.54
C HIS A 104 -12.18 -14.47 -3.29
N ARG A 105 -12.06 -14.46 -4.63
CA ARG A 105 -11.82 -15.68 -5.42
C ARG A 105 -10.54 -16.39 -5.02
N LEU A 106 -9.45 -15.65 -4.83
CA LEU A 106 -8.18 -16.21 -4.36
C LEU A 106 -8.32 -16.80 -2.95
N ASP A 107 -8.99 -16.09 -2.05
CA ASP A 107 -9.21 -16.53 -0.66
C ASP A 107 -9.99 -17.85 -0.60
N GLU A 108 -11.10 -17.95 -1.33
CA GLU A 108 -11.91 -19.17 -1.44
C GLU A 108 -11.11 -20.33 -2.04
N HIS A 109 -10.29 -20.06 -3.06
CA HIS A 109 -9.43 -21.07 -3.67
C HIS A 109 -8.40 -21.61 -2.66
N GLU A 110 -7.72 -20.74 -1.93
CA GLU A 110 -6.74 -21.16 -0.90
C GLU A 110 -7.39 -21.97 0.23
N ILE A 111 -8.61 -21.61 0.64
CA ILE A 111 -9.39 -22.35 1.64
C ILE A 111 -9.75 -23.75 1.11
N ALA A 112 -10.24 -23.84 -0.13
CA ALA A 112 -10.60 -25.11 -0.76
C ALA A 112 -9.40 -26.06 -0.88
N LEU A 113 -8.20 -25.55 -1.19
CA LEU A 113 -6.98 -26.34 -1.20
C LEU A 113 -6.58 -26.86 0.20
N GLY A 114 -6.97 -26.15 1.26
CA GLY A 114 -6.69 -26.54 2.65
C GLY A 114 -7.60 -27.62 3.20
N ALA A 115 -8.85 -27.68 2.74
CA ALA A 115 -9.87 -28.55 3.33
C ALA A 115 -9.51 -30.05 3.32
N PRO A 116 -8.98 -30.64 2.22
CA PRO A 116 -8.58 -32.05 2.19
C PRO A 116 -7.42 -32.39 3.13
N GLU A 117 -6.61 -31.39 3.49
CA GLU A 117 -5.45 -31.51 4.37
C GLU A 117 -5.76 -31.12 5.82
N GLU A 118 -7.03 -30.88 6.15
CA GLU A 118 -7.48 -30.37 7.45
C GLU A 118 -6.79 -29.06 7.88
N ARG A 119 -6.47 -28.20 6.90
CA ARG A 119 -5.84 -26.90 7.09
C ARG A 119 -6.83 -25.78 6.83
N ALA A 120 -6.69 -24.67 7.56
CA ALA A 120 -7.49 -23.47 7.32
C ALA A 120 -7.36 -22.93 5.88
N ARG A 121 -6.18 -23.11 5.27
CA ARG A 121 -5.90 -22.86 3.85
C ARG A 121 -4.54 -23.43 3.42
N VAL A 122 -4.35 -23.58 2.12
CA VAL A 122 -3.02 -23.67 1.48
C VAL A 122 -2.83 -22.44 0.61
N LYS A 123 -1.79 -21.64 0.90
CA LYS A 123 -1.52 -20.42 0.16
C LYS A 123 -0.92 -20.70 -1.21
N LEU A 124 -1.40 -20.00 -2.23
CA LEU A 124 -0.71 -19.96 -3.52
C LEU A 124 0.53 -19.07 -3.39
N VAL A 125 1.68 -19.60 -3.80
CA VAL A 125 2.97 -18.91 -3.69
C VAL A 125 3.35 -18.21 -4.99
N PRO A 126 3.20 -18.83 -6.19
CA PRO A 126 3.53 -18.15 -7.43
C PRO A 126 2.60 -16.96 -7.68
N ARG A 127 3.18 -15.77 -7.86
CA ARG A 127 2.43 -14.54 -8.14
C ARG A 127 1.53 -14.67 -9.36
N GLU A 128 1.98 -15.38 -10.38
CA GLU A 128 1.20 -15.59 -11.60
C GLU A 128 -0.08 -16.37 -11.34
N ASP A 129 -0.03 -17.40 -10.49
CA ASP A 129 -1.21 -18.15 -10.09
C ASP A 129 -2.15 -17.32 -9.23
N MET A 130 -1.61 -16.55 -8.28
CA MET A 130 -2.42 -15.64 -7.45
C MET A 130 -3.23 -14.68 -8.33
N VAL A 131 -2.58 -14.06 -9.33
CA VAL A 131 -3.21 -13.10 -10.24
C VAL A 131 -4.19 -13.80 -11.18
N ARG A 132 -3.82 -14.95 -11.73
CA ARG A 132 -4.68 -15.75 -12.64
C ARG A 132 -5.98 -16.16 -11.94
N ILE A 133 -5.89 -16.79 -10.76
CA ILE A 133 -7.06 -17.18 -9.96
C ILE A 133 -7.87 -15.95 -9.54
N SER A 134 -7.22 -14.87 -9.10
CA SER A 134 -7.91 -13.62 -8.77
C SER A 134 -8.72 -13.08 -9.95
N ARG A 135 -8.31 -13.32 -11.19
CA ARG A 135 -8.98 -12.81 -12.40
C ARG A 135 -9.96 -13.79 -13.02
N GLY A 136 -10.10 -14.99 -12.45
CA GLY A 136 -10.95 -16.05 -13.00
C GLY A 136 -10.41 -16.66 -14.31
N GLU A 137 -9.09 -16.61 -14.50
CA GLU A 137 -8.36 -17.10 -15.68
C GLU A 137 -7.85 -18.55 -15.52
#